data_AF-A0A4P8L7W2-F1
#
_entry.id   AF-A0A4P8L7W2-F1
#
_cell.length_a   1.000
_cell.length_b   1.000
_cell.length_c   1.000
_cell.angle_alpha   90.00
_cell.angle_beta   90.00
_cell.angle_gamma   90.00
#
_symmetry.space_group_name_H-M   'P 1'
#
loop_
_entity.id
_entity.type
_entity.pdbx_description
1 polymer ?
#
loop_
_entity_poly.entity_id
_entity_poly.type
_entity_poly.pdbx_seq_one_letter_code
_entity_poly.pdbx_strand_id
1 'polypeptide(L)'
;MAERTDPPAFRYPVQQTLDLHTFSPSEAASLIDDYLRAAADKGYSEVVIVHGKGTGKLRRRVHGVLSTHPMVAGFREAEPWRGGWGATVVAIAMPEEAGAGKGGSKGAVGPRRGKRPPLRIRSAQWALGAAAGAALGWLLWHALE
;
A
#
# COMPACT_ATOMS: atom_id res chain seq x y z
N MET A 1 -32.19 -8.26 34.35
CA MET A 1 -31.37 -7.50 33.40
C MET A 1 -30.89 -8.49 32.35
N ALA A 2 -31.29 -8.36 31.09
CA ALA A 2 -30.85 -9.27 30.03
C ALA A 2 -29.40 -8.92 29.65
N GLU A 3 -28.51 -9.91 29.72
CA GLU A 3 -27.12 -9.82 29.31
C GLU A 3 -27.06 -9.60 27.80
N ARG A 4 -26.67 -8.39 27.38
CA ARG A 4 -26.55 -8.02 25.97
C ARG A 4 -25.29 -8.71 25.43
N THR A 5 -25.46 -9.89 24.85
CA THR A 5 -24.38 -10.60 24.17
C THR A 5 -24.10 -9.87 22.86
N ASP A 6 -22.98 -9.15 22.77
CA ASP A 6 -22.54 -8.56 21.52
C ASP A 6 -22.32 -9.70 20.50
N PRO A 7 -22.82 -9.58 19.25
CA PRO A 7 -22.59 -10.59 18.25
C PRO A 7 -21.09 -10.76 18.03
N PRO A 8 -20.62 -12.00 17.73
CA PRO A 8 -19.20 -12.23 17.53
C PRO A 8 -18.68 -11.34 16.40
N ALA A 9 -17.65 -10.54 16.69
CA ALA A 9 -17.07 -9.62 15.72
C ALA A 9 -16.56 -10.40 14.49
N PHE A 10 -17.24 -10.25 13.36
CA PHE A 10 -16.84 -10.87 12.11
C PHE A 10 -15.57 -10.17 11.58
N ARG A 11 -14.45 -10.90 11.58
CA ARG A 11 -13.18 -10.39 11.04
C ARG A 11 -13.16 -10.60 9.54
N TYR A 12 -13.33 -9.52 8.78
CA TYR A 12 -13.12 -9.56 7.33
C TYR A 12 -11.64 -9.84 7.02
N PRO A 13 -11.33 -10.74 6.06
CA PRO A 13 -9.97 -11.00 5.67
C PRO A 13 -9.35 -9.76 5.03
N VAL A 14 -8.12 -9.43 5.42
CA VAL A 14 -7.34 -8.35 4.81
C VAL A 14 -6.96 -8.76 3.39
N GLN A 15 -7.41 -7.98 2.41
CA GLN A 15 -7.10 -8.16 0.99
C GLN A 15 -5.88 -7.32 0.59
N GLN A 16 -5.32 -7.58 -0.60
CA GLN A 16 -4.25 -6.76 -1.20
C GLN A 16 -4.76 -5.42 -1.77
N THR A 17 -6.02 -5.07 -1.50
CA THR A 17 -6.61 -3.80 -1.92
C THR A 17 -7.35 -3.15 -0.76
N LEU A 18 -7.17 -1.84 -0.63
CA LEU A 18 -7.94 -0.96 0.22
C LEU A 18 -8.76 -0.02 -0.67
N ASP A 19 -10.08 -0.08 -0.56
CA ASP A 19 -10.98 0.86 -1.23
C ASP A 19 -11.36 2.01 -0.29
N LEU A 20 -11.08 3.25 -0.71
CA LEU A 20 -11.36 4.46 0.03
C LEU A 20 -12.58 5.24 -0.53
N HIS A 21 -13.31 4.70 -1.51
CA HIS A 21 -14.41 5.40 -2.20
C HIS A 21 -15.55 5.91 -1.30
N THR A 22 -15.77 5.27 -0.16
CA THR A 22 -16.86 5.52 0.79
C THR A 22 -16.39 6.30 2.02
N PHE A 23 -15.08 6.60 2.10
CA PHE A 23 -14.48 7.24 3.26
C PHE A 23 -14.16 8.71 2.98
N SER A 24 -14.23 9.53 4.04
CA SER A 24 -13.86 10.93 3.94
C SER A 24 -12.33 11.09 3.81
N PRO A 25 -11.83 12.16 3.17
CA PRO A 25 -10.40 12.44 3.13
C PRO A 25 -9.73 12.59 4.50
N SER A 26 -10.48 12.96 5.54
CA SER A 26 -9.99 13.04 6.92
C SER A 26 -9.65 11.67 7.50
N GLU A 27 -10.42 10.64 7.16
CA GLU A 27 -10.25 9.26 7.67
C GLU A 27 -9.15 8.50 6.92
N ALA A 28 -8.81 8.92 5.70
CA ALA A 28 -7.84 8.23 4.86
C ALA A 28 -6.51 7.96 5.57
N ALA A 29 -6.02 8.90 6.39
CA ALA A 29 -4.73 8.73 7.07
C ALA A 29 -4.73 7.57 8.07
N SER A 30 -5.76 7.48 8.92
CA SER A 30 -5.86 6.40 9.91
C SER A 30 -6.16 5.06 9.24
N LEU A 31 -7.02 5.05 8.22
CA LEU A 31 -7.34 3.82 7.48
C LEU A 31 -6.11 3.25 6.77
N ILE A 32 -5.28 4.11 6.17
CA ILE A 32 -4.04 3.69 5.52
C ILE A 32 -3.05 3.11 6.54
N ASP A 33 -2.87 3.75 7.70
CA ASP A 33 -1.97 3.25 8.75
C ASP A 33 -2.40 1.87 9.25
N ASP A 34 -3.67 1.71 9.61
CA ASP A 34 -4.22 0.44 10.09
C ASP A 34 -4.16 -0.65 9.01
N TYR A 35 -4.49 -0.30 7.77
CA TYR A 35 -4.43 -1.22 6.63
C TYR A 35 -3.00 -1.68 6.32
N LEU A 36 -2.03 -0.76 6.25
CA LEU A 36 -0.65 -1.10 5.93
C LEU A 36 -0.03 -2.02 6.99
N ARG A 37 -0.39 -1.82 8.27
CA ARG A 37 -0.01 -2.75 9.34
C ARG A 37 -0.63 -4.13 9.15
N ALA A 38 -1.92 -4.18 8.87
CA ALA A 38 -2.65 -5.43 8.67
C ALA A 38 -2.16 -6.18 7.42
N ALA A 39 -1.80 -5.46 6.35
CA ALA A 39 -1.23 -6.00 5.13
C ALA A 39 0.21 -6.52 5.34
N ALA A 40 1.01 -5.79 6.11
CA ALA A 40 2.35 -6.24 6.50
C ALA A 40 2.30 -7.51 7.36
N ASP A 41 1.42 -7.56 8.35
CA ASP A 41 1.21 -8.75 9.20
C ASP A 41 0.69 -9.96 8.39
N LYS A 42 0.17 -9.74 7.18
CA LYS A 42 -0.22 -10.77 6.20
C LYS A 42 0.89 -11.16 5.23
N GLY A 43 2.03 -10.47 5.24
CA GLY A 43 3.15 -10.70 4.32
C GLY A 43 2.95 -10.10 2.92
N TYR A 44 2.01 -9.16 2.74
CA TYR A 44 1.83 -8.50 1.45
C TYR A 44 2.91 -7.45 1.19
N SER A 45 3.87 -7.76 0.31
CA SER A 45 4.93 -6.81 -0.08
C SER A 45 4.42 -5.64 -0.95
N GLU A 46 3.26 -5.81 -1.58
CA GLU A 46 2.61 -4.80 -2.42
C GLU A 46 1.09 -4.80 -2.19
N VAL A 47 0.49 -3.61 -2.17
CA VAL A 47 -0.95 -3.40 -2.09
C VAL A 47 -1.42 -2.32 -3.06
N VAL A 48 -2.74 -2.29 -3.32
CA VAL A 48 -3.40 -1.23 -4.10
C VAL A 48 -4.31 -0.42 -3.20
N ILE A 49 -4.19 0.89 -3.23
CA ILE A 49 -5.13 1.80 -2.56
C ILE A 49 -5.97 2.49 -3.63
N VAL A 50 -7.26 2.16 -3.68
CA VAL A 50 -8.22 2.76 -4.59
C VAL A 50 -8.80 4.00 -3.92
N HIS A 51 -8.60 5.16 -4.53
CA HIS A 51 -9.11 6.45 -4.02
C HIS A 51 -10.07 7.14 -5.00
N GLY A 52 -10.39 6.45 -6.09
CA GLY A 52 -11.21 6.99 -7.16
C GLY A 52 -10.50 8.09 -7.96
N LYS A 53 -11.13 8.44 -9.08
CA LYS A 53 -10.65 9.45 -10.03
C LYS A 53 -11.02 10.85 -9.52
N GLY A 54 -12.32 11.16 -9.49
CA GLY A 54 -12.87 12.39 -8.90
C GLY A 54 -12.09 13.67 -9.28
N THR A 55 -12.02 14.62 -8.36
CA THR A 55 -11.21 15.86 -8.48
C THR A 55 -9.74 15.67 -8.07
N GLY A 56 -9.33 14.44 -7.74
CA GLY A 56 -8.01 14.12 -7.21
C GLY A 56 -7.76 14.58 -5.76
N LYS A 57 -8.76 15.10 -5.03
CA LYS A 57 -8.60 15.48 -3.62
C LYS A 57 -8.15 14.31 -2.75
N LEU A 58 -8.81 13.15 -2.90
CA LEU A 58 -8.47 11.95 -2.13
C LEU A 58 -7.10 11.40 -2.55
N ARG A 59 -6.80 11.35 -3.86
CA ARG A 59 -5.45 11.02 -4.38
C ARG A 59 -4.34 11.85 -3.72
N ARG A 60 -4.47 13.18 -3.70
CA ARG A 60 -3.48 14.07 -3.06
C ARG A 60 -3.30 13.77 -1.58
N ARG A 61 -4.40 13.48 -0.87
CA ARG A 61 -4.35 13.10 0.55
C ARG A 61 -3.65 11.76 0.74
N VAL A 62 -3.99 10.74 -0.05
CA VAL A 62 -3.35 9.42 -0.02
C VAL A 62 -1.85 9.56 -0.28
N HIS A 63 -1.44 10.24 -1.34
CA HIS A 63 -0.03 10.44 -1.68
C HIS A 63 0.74 11.19 -0.58
N GLY A 64 0.12 12.21 0.04
CA GLY A 64 0.73 12.93 1.16
C GLY A 64 0.87 12.09 2.43
N VAL A 65 -0.02 11.13 2.68
CA VAL A 65 0.14 10.16 3.78
C VAL A 65 1.27 9.18 3.45
N LEU A 66 1.26 8.62 2.24
CA LEU A 66 2.23 7.60 1.82
C LEU A 66 3.67 8.12 1.75
N SER A 67 3.88 9.38 1.34
CA SER A 67 5.22 9.97 1.21
C SER A 67 5.97 10.11 2.52
N THR A 68 5.27 10.11 3.65
CA THR A 68 5.87 10.21 4.99
C THR A 68 5.68 8.95 5.82
N HIS A 69 5.05 7.90 5.28
CA HIS A 69 4.68 6.72 6.07
C HIS A 69 5.88 5.77 6.26
N PRO A 70 6.25 5.40 7.50
CA PRO A 70 7.48 4.65 7.77
C PRO A 70 7.48 3.21 7.22
N MET A 71 6.31 2.65 6.94
CA MET A 71 6.16 1.31 6.34
C MET A 71 6.07 1.33 4.81
N VAL A 72 6.21 2.48 4.16
CA VAL A 72 6.14 2.59 2.70
C VAL A 72 7.56 2.67 2.14
N ALA A 73 7.93 1.69 1.33
CA ALA A 73 9.21 1.69 0.61
C ALA A 73 9.15 2.55 -0.66
N GLY A 74 7.95 2.73 -1.23
CA GLY A 74 7.68 3.54 -2.40
C GLY A 74 6.25 3.36 -2.88
N PHE A 75 5.77 4.28 -3.72
CA PHE A 75 4.46 4.18 -4.33
C PHE A 75 4.43 4.83 -5.70
N ARG A 76 3.48 4.40 -6.53
CA ARG A 76 3.25 4.93 -7.87
C ARG A 76 1.79 4.85 -8.24
N GLU A 77 1.42 5.52 -9.32
CA GLU A 77 0.12 5.31 -9.94
C GLU A 77 -0.03 3.84 -10.40
N ALA A 78 -1.24 3.31 -10.27
CA ALA A 78 -1.54 1.97 -10.72
C ALA A 78 -1.58 1.90 -12.26
N GLU A 79 -1.35 0.71 -12.78
CA GLU A 79 -1.55 0.40 -14.19
C GLU A 79 -3.04 0.54 -14.58
N PRO A 80 -3.37 0.78 -15.86
CA PRO A 80 -4.76 0.97 -16.29
C PRO A 80 -5.71 -0.15 -15.84
N TRP A 81 -5.27 -1.41 -15.89
CA TRP A 81 -6.08 -2.58 -15.46
C TRP A 81 -6.20 -2.73 -13.93
N ARG A 82 -5.41 -1.96 -13.16
CA ARG A 82 -5.46 -1.92 -11.68
C ARG A 82 -6.08 -0.61 -11.15
N GLY A 83 -6.72 0.17 -12.02
CA GLY A 83 -7.43 1.41 -11.66
C GLY A 83 -6.80 2.69 -12.20
N GLY A 84 -5.60 2.63 -12.81
CA GLY A 84 -4.93 3.79 -13.37
C GLY A 84 -4.74 4.90 -12.34
N TRP A 85 -4.93 6.15 -12.77
CA TRP A 85 -4.92 7.33 -11.91
C TRP A 85 -5.96 7.37 -10.78
N GLY A 86 -6.90 6.42 -10.75
CA GLY A 86 -7.85 6.23 -9.64
C GLY A 86 -7.31 5.37 -8.50
N ALA A 87 -6.11 4.81 -8.64
CA ALA A 87 -5.51 3.93 -7.66
C ALA A 87 -3.99 4.14 -7.55
N THR A 88 -3.45 3.77 -6.39
CA THR A 88 -2.03 3.87 -6.08
C THR A 88 -1.50 2.51 -5.68
N VAL A 89 -0.43 2.06 -6.33
CA VAL A 89 0.31 0.86 -5.95
C VAL A 89 1.35 1.25 -4.91
N VAL A 90 1.40 0.50 -3.81
CA VAL A 90 2.26 0.79 -2.65
C VAL A 90 3.12 -0.41 -2.36
N ALA A 91 4.44 -0.22 -2.35
CA ALA A 91 5.40 -1.20 -1.88
C ALA A 91 5.57 -1.04 -0.36
N ILE A 92 5.35 -2.12 0.39
CA ILE A 92 5.46 -2.15 1.84
C ILE A 92 6.89 -2.51 2.23
N ALA A 93 7.50 -1.69 3.10
CA ALA A 93 8.78 -1.99 3.71
C ALA A 93 8.59 -3.09 4.76
N MET A 94 8.77 -4.33 4.34
CA MET A 94 8.77 -5.46 5.27
C MET A 94 10.01 -5.40 6.16
N PRO A 95 9.87 -5.46 7.50
CA PRO A 95 11.02 -5.75 8.34
C PRO A 95 11.60 -7.08 7.87
N GLU A 96 12.93 -7.18 7.82
CA GLU A 96 13.58 -8.45 7.52
C GLU A 96 12.99 -9.53 8.44
N GLU A 97 12.38 -10.55 7.84
CA GLU A 97 12.01 -11.77 8.53
C GLU A 97 13.30 -12.28 9.19
N ALA A 98 13.36 -12.25 10.52
CA ALA A 98 14.50 -12.81 11.25
C ALA A 98 14.57 -14.32 10.95
N GLY A 99 15.31 -14.70 9.90
CA GLY A 99 15.66 -16.06 9.51
C GLY A 99 14.48 -17.05 9.43
N ALA A 100 13.71 -17.04 8.34
CA ALA A 100 12.76 -18.10 8.05
C ALA A 100 13.45 -19.29 7.33
N GLY A 101 13.96 -20.23 8.13
CA GLY A 101 14.17 -21.61 7.70
C GLY A 101 12.83 -22.33 7.42
N LYS A 102 12.88 -23.34 6.55
CA LYS A 102 11.74 -24.19 6.13
C LYS A 102 10.92 -24.71 7.33
N GLY A 103 9.58 -24.59 7.28
CA GLY A 103 8.71 -25.40 8.15
C GLY A 103 7.24 -24.98 8.27
N GLY A 104 6.35 -25.77 7.65
CA GLY A 104 5.10 -26.24 8.25
C GLY A 104 4.03 -25.25 8.73
N SER A 105 2.95 -25.14 7.95
CA SER A 105 1.65 -24.66 8.43
C SER A 105 1.10 -25.57 9.53
N LYS A 106 0.80 -25.04 10.73
CA LYS A 106 -0.41 -25.36 11.53
C LYS A 106 -0.64 -24.30 12.62
N GLY A 107 -1.87 -23.77 12.66
CA GLY A 107 -2.60 -23.46 13.90
C GLY A 107 -2.12 -22.35 14.83
N ALA A 108 -2.98 -21.32 14.93
CA ALA A 108 -3.41 -20.66 16.16
C ALA A 108 -2.62 -19.48 16.76
N VAL A 109 -3.44 -18.61 17.38
CA VAL A 109 -3.17 -17.56 18.36
C VAL A 109 -2.42 -16.31 17.87
N GLY A 110 -3.17 -15.20 17.80
CA GLY A 110 -2.66 -13.88 17.46
C GLY A 110 -1.57 -13.40 18.43
N PRO A 111 -0.53 -12.69 17.95
CA PRO A 111 0.65 -12.48 18.75
C PRO A 111 0.49 -11.31 19.74
N ARG A 112 0.96 -11.59 20.96
CA ARG A 112 1.22 -10.63 22.03
C ARG A 112 2.06 -9.46 21.53
N ARG A 113 1.67 -8.25 21.93
CA ARG A 113 2.32 -6.98 21.60
C ARG A 113 3.68 -6.87 22.32
N GLY A 114 4.68 -7.58 21.83
CA GLY A 114 6.09 -7.34 22.18
C GLY A 114 6.62 -6.11 21.46
N LYS A 115 7.61 -5.41 22.05
CA LYS A 115 8.30 -4.29 21.40
C LYS A 115 8.92 -4.78 20.09
N ARG A 116 8.37 -4.33 18.94
CA ARG A 116 8.88 -4.70 17.61
C ARG A 116 10.29 -4.12 17.44
N PRO A 117 11.25 -4.88 16.90
CA PRO A 117 12.56 -4.33 16.56
C PRO A 117 12.40 -3.19 15.54
N PRO A 118 13.37 -2.25 15.47
CA PRO A 118 13.32 -1.17 14.48
C PRO A 118 13.30 -1.76 13.06
N LEU A 119 12.41 -1.22 12.22
CA LEU A 119 12.28 -1.59 10.81
C LEU A 119 13.64 -1.42 10.11
N ARG A 120 14.28 -2.53 9.74
CA ARG A 120 15.44 -2.54 8.84
C ARG A 120 14.92 -2.52 7.41
N ILE A 121 14.85 -1.32 6.83
CA ILE A 121 14.37 -1.09 5.47
C ILE A 121 15.50 -1.44 4.48
N ARG A 122 15.28 -2.40 3.57
CA ARG A 122 16.10 -2.44 2.35
C ARG A 122 15.63 -1.30 1.45
N SER A 123 16.54 -0.43 1.05
CA SER A 123 16.34 0.46 -0.10
C SER A 123 16.09 -0.42 -1.31
N ALA A 124 14.82 -0.58 -1.67
CA ALA A 124 14.49 -1.27 -2.89
C ALA A 124 14.96 -0.36 -4.04
N GLN A 125 15.99 -0.81 -4.76
CA GLN A 125 16.48 -0.17 -5.97
C GLN A 125 15.38 -0.25 -7.04
N TRP A 126 14.43 0.67 -6.96
CA TRP A 126 13.48 0.95 -8.03
C TRP A 126 13.92 2.25 -8.70
N ALA A 127 15.07 2.17 -9.37
CA ALA A 127 15.47 3.11 -10.39
C ALA A 127 15.73 2.29 -11.65
N LEU A 128 14.71 2.20 -12.52
CA LEU A 128 14.89 2.14 -13.97
C LEU A 128 13.50 2.20 -14.63
N GLY A 129 13.10 3.43 -14.89
CA GLY A 129 11.90 3.79 -15.64
C GLY A 129 11.79 5.30 -15.85
N ALA A 130 12.91 6.02 -15.83
CA ALA A 130 13.01 7.39 -16.25
C ALA A 130 14.22 7.51 -17.20
N ALA A 131 13.97 8.10 -18.36
CA ALA A 131 14.94 8.60 -19.34
C ALA A 131 15.69 7.59 -20.23
N ALA A 132 15.03 7.14 -21.30
CA ALA A 132 15.64 7.06 -22.64
C ALA A 132 14.51 7.01 -23.70
N GLY A 133 14.14 8.18 -24.24
CA GLY A 133 13.16 8.23 -25.34
C GLY A 133 12.57 9.60 -25.66
N ALA A 134 12.83 10.65 -24.88
CA ALA A 134 12.29 11.99 -25.13
C ALA A 134 13.26 12.96 -25.84
N ALA A 135 14.38 12.47 -26.41
CA ALA A 135 15.36 13.33 -27.10
C ALA A 135 15.53 13.04 -28.60
N LEU A 136 15.03 11.92 -29.14
CA LEU A 136 15.07 11.63 -30.58
C LEU A 136 13.73 11.80 -31.31
N GLY A 137 12.60 11.80 -30.58
CA GLY A 137 11.29 12.12 -31.16
C GLY A 137 11.07 13.62 -31.40
N TRP A 138 11.73 14.49 -30.62
CA TRP A 138 11.58 15.95 -30.74
C TRP A 138 12.34 16.54 -31.93
N LEU A 139 13.44 15.89 -32.36
CA LEU A 139 14.22 16.30 -33.51
C LEU A 139 13.73 15.71 -34.85
N LEU A 140 12.89 14.67 -34.83
CA LEU A 140 12.30 14.10 -36.05
C LEU A 140 10.98 14.76 -36.49
N TRP A 141 10.30 15.51 -35.60
CA TRP A 141 9.07 16.25 -35.95
C TRP A 141 9.37 17.55 -36.71
N HIS A 142 10.52 18.19 -36.49
CA HIS A 142 10.89 19.47 -37.11
C HIS A 142 11.57 19.37 -38.48
N ALA A 143 11.81 18.16 -39.01
CA ALA A 143 12.49 17.95 -40.29
C ALA A 143 11.53 17.63 -41.46
N LEU A 144 10.22 17.83 -41.29
CA LEU A 144 9.18 17.59 -42.29
C LEU A 144 8.25 18.79 -42.50
N GLU A 145 8.77 20.00 -42.32
CA GLU A 145 8.18 21.28 -42.77
C GLU A 145 9.15 22.03 -43.70
#